data_AF-A0A023FU05-F1
#
_entry.id   AF-A0A023FU05-F1
#
_cell.length_a   1.000
_cell.length_b   1.000
_cell.length_c   1.000
_cell.angle_alpha   90.00
_cell.angle_beta   90.00
_cell.angle_gamma   90.00
#
_symmetry.space_group_name_H-M   'P 1'
#
loop_
_entity.id
_entity.type
_entity.pdbx_description
1 polymer ?
#
loop_
_entity_poly.entity_id
_entity_poly.type
_entity_poly.pdbx_seq_one_letter_code
_entity_poly.pdbx_strand_id
1 'polypeptide(L)'
;MGVGDHPPKHGFERFIDGFYALFDVPVTWLRETIVEPNRAEYNWYHRKYRRVPTIDECYTDDMMCKFEANEQYRRDREVDGKIVNLLARRRDDCMIYERANEEKCQPIIEQYKEAEVNWFIKYGDLGPDATVVAAFMKQKHRLIAERRRALKAQQAAELE
;
A
#
# COMPACT_ATOMS: atom_id res chain seq x y z
N MET A 1 8.08 19.14 15.94
CA MET A 1 8.83 19.80 17.01
C MET A 1 8.00 21.01 17.38
N GLY A 2 7.47 21.04 18.60
CA GLY A 2 6.70 22.17 19.09
C GLY A 2 7.61 23.36 19.36
N VAL A 3 7.05 24.57 19.32
CA VAL A 3 7.79 25.76 19.71
C VAL A 3 8.18 25.63 21.19
N GLY A 4 9.49 25.63 21.50
CA GLY A 4 10.00 25.58 22.88
C GLY A 4 10.60 24.24 23.34
N ASP A 5 10.66 23.20 22.49
CA ASP A 5 11.28 21.90 22.85
C ASP A 5 12.80 22.00 23.14
N HIS A 6 13.46 23.08 22.70
CA HIS A 6 14.86 23.36 23.00
C HIS A 6 15.12 24.87 23.17
N PRO A 7 16.05 25.29 24.05
CA PRO A 7 16.41 26.70 24.18
C PRO A 7 17.06 27.20 22.87
N PRO A 8 16.69 28.41 22.39
CA PRO A 8 17.24 28.96 21.15
C PRO A 8 18.74 29.25 21.34
N LYS A 9 19.56 28.73 20.42
CA LYS A 9 21.02 28.88 20.46
C LYS A 9 21.48 30.24 19.94
N HIS A 10 20.70 30.84 19.05
CA HIS A 10 21.03 32.11 18.38
C HIS A 10 19.82 33.06 18.25
N GLY A 11 20.09 34.35 18.03
CA GLY A 11 19.03 35.38 17.94
C GLY A 11 18.06 35.21 16.77
N PHE A 12 18.50 34.57 15.68
CA PHE A 12 17.66 34.26 14.51
C PHE A 12 16.63 33.15 14.81
N GLU A 13 17.04 32.08 15.50
CA GLU A 13 16.12 31.03 15.96
C GLU A 13 15.06 31.64 16.87
N ARG A 14 15.45 32.52 17.80
CA ARG A 14 14.51 33.20 18.70
C ARG A 14 13.48 34.06 17.97
N PHE A 15 13.83 34.65 16.83
CA PHE A 15 12.89 35.41 15.99
C PHE A 15 11.90 34.48 15.27
N ILE A 16 12.41 33.41 14.68
CA ILE A 16 11.59 32.39 14.00
C ILE A 16 10.63 31.73 14.98
N ASP A 17 11.10 31.35 16.16
CA ASP A 17 10.27 30.75 17.22
C ASP A 17 9.15 31.70 17.65
N GLY A 18 9.45 33.00 17.76
CA GLY A 18 8.44 34.02 18.05
C GLY A 18 7.39 34.14 16.94
N PHE A 19 7.79 34.02 15.67
CA PHE A 19 6.87 34.04 14.53
C PHE A 19 5.99 32.77 14.50
N TYR A 20 6.55 31.60 14.77
CA TYR A 20 5.76 30.37 14.89
C TYR A 20 4.80 30.42 16.08
N ALA A 21 5.24 30.92 17.24
CA ALA A 21 4.41 31.08 18.43
C ALA A 21 3.18 31.97 18.17
N LEU A 22 3.33 33.01 17.33
CA LEU A 22 2.23 33.90 16.98
C LEU A 22 1.04 33.16 16.37
N PHE A 23 1.27 32.06 15.65
CA PHE A 23 0.22 31.26 15.02
C PHE A 23 -0.09 29.96 15.76
N ASP A 24 0.90 29.29 16.33
CA ASP A 24 0.72 28.01 17.00
C ASP A 24 -0.08 28.15 18.30
N VAL A 25 0.18 29.20 19.09
CA VAL A 25 -0.53 29.47 20.36
C VAL A 25 -2.04 29.67 20.16
N PRO A 26 -2.52 30.52 19.22
CA PRO A 26 -3.96 30.64 19.01
C PRO A 26 -4.59 29.36 18.42
N VAL A 27 -3.87 28.58 17.61
CA VAL A 27 -4.37 27.32 17.03
C VAL A 27 -4.50 26.24 18.10
N THR A 28 -3.51 26.10 18.97
CA THR A 28 -3.56 25.16 20.11
C THR A 28 -4.65 25.57 21.09
N TRP A 29 -4.78 26.85 21.41
CA TRP A 29 -5.89 27.36 22.23
C TRP A 29 -7.26 27.02 21.63
N LEU A 30 -7.45 27.20 20.33
CA LEU A 30 -8.70 26.86 19.63
C LEU A 30 -8.99 25.36 19.71
N ARG A 31 -7.97 24.52 19.49
CA ARG A 31 -8.08 23.07 19.55
C ARG A 31 -8.55 22.61 20.94
N GLU A 32 -7.87 23.06 21.98
CA GLU A 32 -8.13 22.64 23.36
C GLU A 32 -9.44 23.23 23.91
N THR A 33 -9.74 24.48 23.58
CA THR A 33 -10.89 25.19 24.18
C THR A 33 -12.20 24.90 23.45
N ILE A 34 -12.16 24.76 22.11
CA ILE A 34 -13.38 24.68 21.28
C ILE A 34 -13.52 23.31 20.63
N VAL A 35 -12.46 22.76 20.02
CA VAL A 35 -12.58 21.53 19.21
C VAL A 35 -12.69 20.30 20.09
N GLU A 36 -11.79 20.12 21.06
CA GLU A 36 -11.74 18.92 21.90
C GLU A 36 -13.00 18.76 22.77
N PRO A 37 -13.52 19.80 23.46
CA PRO A 37 -14.74 19.66 24.26
C PRO A 37 -16.01 19.46 23.42
N ASN A 38 -16.04 19.97 22.18
CA ASN A 38 -17.17 19.81 21.27
C ASN A 38 -17.13 18.49 20.47
N ARG A 39 -16.03 17.74 20.56
CA ARG A 39 -15.89 16.46 19.86
C ARG A 39 -16.57 15.36 20.65
N ALA A 40 -17.71 14.89 20.18
CA ALA A 40 -18.33 13.69 20.72
C ALA A 40 -17.37 12.49 20.56
N GLU A 41 -16.99 11.86 21.68
CA GLU A 41 -16.28 10.59 21.64
C GLU A 41 -17.25 9.48 21.24
N TYR A 42 -17.01 8.86 20.08
CA TYR A 42 -17.75 7.69 19.64
C TYR A 42 -16.79 6.59 19.19
N ASN A 43 -17.12 5.36 19.55
CA ASN A 43 -16.33 4.19 19.17
C ASN A 43 -16.63 3.83 17.71
N TRP A 44 -15.59 3.66 16.91
CA TRP A 44 -15.67 3.11 15.56
C TRP A 44 -14.77 1.87 15.47
N TYR A 45 -15.21 0.85 14.74
CA TYR A 45 -14.50 -0.41 14.64
C TYR A 45 -14.11 -0.70 13.19
N HIS A 46 -12.96 -1.34 13.02
CA HIS A 46 -12.53 -1.85 11.73
C HIS A 46 -13.41 -3.04 11.34
N ARG A 47 -14.07 -2.95 10.17
CA ARG A 47 -14.88 -4.04 9.63
C ARG A 47 -14.00 -5.23 9.29
N LYS A 48 -14.34 -6.41 9.82
CA LYS A 48 -13.67 -7.68 9.51
C LYS A 48 -14.54 -8.49 8.56
N TYR A 49 -14.02 -8.78 7.37
CA TYR A 49 -14.66 -9.68 6.42
C TYR A 49 -14.12 -11.10 6.63
N ARG A 50 -15.02 -12.08 6.71
CA ARG A 50 -14.63 -13.49 6.66
C ARG A 50 -14.20 -13.85 5.24
N ARG A 51 -13.32 -14.84 5.11
CA ARG A 51 -12.94 -15.39 3.80
C ARG A 51 -14.11 -16.21 3.23
N VAL A 52 -14.26 -16.12 1.92
CA VAL A 52 -15.20 -16.87 1.09
C VAL A 52 -14.38 -17.86 0.25
N PRO A 53 -14.95 -19.01 -0.17
CA PRO A 53 -14.34 -19.87 -1.17
C PRO A 53 -13.83 -19.10 -2.39
N THR A 54 -12.68 -19.52 -2.92
CA THR A 54 -12.07 -18.92 -4.10
C THR A 54 -12.66 -19.46 -5.39
N ILE A 55 -12.36 -18.80 -6.51
CA ILE A 55 -12.99 -19.09 -7.81
C ILE A 55 -12.70 -20.50 -8.37
N ASP A 56 -11.63 -21.14 -7.89
CA ASP A 56 -11.22 -22.49 -8.22
C ASP A 56 -12.08 -23.57 -7.54
N GLU A 57 -12.67 -23.26 -6.40
CA GLU A 57 -13.58 -24.16 -5.66
C GLU A 57 -15.03 -24.04 -6.13
N CYS A 58 -15.40 -22.90 -6.73
CA CYS A 58 -16.75 -22.66 -7.23
C CYS A 58 -17.08 -23.48 -8.48
N TYR A 59 -18.32 -23.96 -8.57
CA TYR A 59 -18.85 -24.56 -9.80
C TYR A 59 -19.05 -23.54 -10.92
N THR A 60 -19.15 -24.02 -12.16
CA THR A 60 -19.28 -23.17 -13.35
C THR A 60 -20.69 -22.60 -13.54
N ASP A 61 -21.70 -23.17 -12.92
CA ASP A 61 -23.10 -22.76 -12.95
C ASP A 61 -23.53 -21.95 -11.72
N ASP A 62 -22.82 -22.08 -10.59
CA ASP A 62 -23.10 -21.31 -9.37
C ASP A 62 -22.68 -19.84 -9.51
N MET A 63 -23.66 -18.98 -9.77
CA MET A 63 -23.46 -17.53 -9.89
C MET A 63 -23.24 -16.85 -8.53
N MET A 64 -23.75 -17.40 -7.42
CA MET A 64 -23.62 -16.79 -6.11
C MET A 64 -22.20 -16.95 -5.58
N CYS A 65 -21.64 -18.17 -5.68
CA CYS A 65 -20.24 -18.42 -5.31
C CYS A 65 -19.27 -17.51 -6.08
N LYS A 66 -19.47 -17.39 -7.40
CA LYS A 66 -18.67 -16.49 -8.25
C LYS A 66 -18.82 -15.02 -7.86
N PHE A 67 -20.03 -14.59 -7.50
CA PHE A 67 -20.28 -13.22 -7.08
C PHE A 67 -19.52 -12.90 -5.79
N GLU A 68 -19.64 -13.75 -4.76
CA GLU A 68 -18.95 -13.55 -3.49
C GLU A 68 -17.42 -13.61 -3.63
N ALA A 69 -16.91 -14.55 -4.43
CA ALA A 69 -15.48 -14.65 -4.76
C ALA A 69 -14.98 -13.40 -5.51
N ASN A 70 -15.78 -12.85 -6.43
CA ASN A 70 -15.43 -11.63 -7.16
C ASN A 70 -15.42 -10.39 -6.25
N GLU A 71 -16.36 -10.32 -5.31
CA GLU A 71 -16.38 -9.27 -4.29
C GLU A 71 -15.19 -9.35 -3.34
N GLN A 72 -14.78 -10.56 -2.95
CA GLN A 72 -13.54 -10.73 -2.20
C GLN A 72 -12.31 -10.29 -3.01
N TYR A 73 -12.23 -10.70 -4.28
CA TYR A 73 -11.15 -10.29 -5.19
C TYR A 73 -11.04 -8.77 -5.35
N ARG A 74 -12.17 -8.05 -5.47
CA ARG A 74 -12.20 -6.58 -5.54
C ARG A 74 -11.61 -5.95 -4.28
N ARG A 75 -12.03 -6.41 -3.10
CA ARG A 75 -11.51 -5.92 -1.82
C ARG A 75 -10.03 -6.21 -1.67
N ASP A 76 -9.58 -7.42 -2.00
CA ASP A 76 -8.18 -7.79 -1.95
C ASP A 76 -7.34 -6.95 -2.93
N ARG A 77 -7.87 -6.64 -4.14
CA ARG A 77 -7.22 -5.73 -5.10
C ARG A 77 -7.05 -4.32 -4.56
N GLU A 78 -8.07 -3.79 -3.89
CA GLU A 78 -8.00 -2.47 -3.25
C GLU A 78 -6.96 -2.46 -2.12
N VAL A 79 -6.96 -3.49 -1.27
CA VAL A 79 -5.99 -3.64 -0.17
C VAL A 79 -4.57 -3.72 -0.72
N ASP A 80 -4.31 -4.58 -1.71
CA ASP A 80 -3.01 -4.72 -2.34
C ASP A 80 -2.55 -3.41 -3.00
N GLY A 81 -3.48 -2.66 -3.61
CA GLY A 81 -3.20 -1.32 -4.13
C GLY A 81 -2.82 -0.32 -3.03
N LYS A 82 -3.45 -0.39 -1.84
CA LYS A 82 -3.06 0.44 -0.69
C LYS A 82 -1.71 0.04 -0.11
N ILE A 83 -1.35 -1.26 -0.14
CA ILE A 83 -0.03 -1.75 0.29
C ILE A 83 1.07 -1.15 -0.60
N VAL A 84 0.93 -1.22 -1.92
CA VAL A 84 1.91 -0.64 -2.85
C VAL A 84 2.03 0.88 -2.65
N ASN A 85 0.90 1.57 -2.49
CA ASN A 85 0.90 3.02 -2.21
C ASN A 85 1.59 3.37 -0.87
N LEU A 86 1.44 2.55 0.15
CA LEU A 86 2.13 2.74 1.43
C LEU A 86 3.65 2.60 1.26
N LEU A 87 4.10 1.59 0.51
CA LEU A 87 5.53 1.39 0.22
C LEU A 87 6.10 2.52 -0.63
N ALA A 88 5.32 3.04 -1.59
CA ALA A 88 5.70 4.21 -2.39
C ALA A 88 5.94 5.44 -1.50
N ARG A 89 5.04 5.72 -0.55
CA ARG A 89 5.21 6.82 0.40
C ARG A 89 6.47 6.66 1.26
N ARG A 90 6.72 5.45 1.77
CA ARG A 90 7.92 5.16 2.56
C ARG A 90 9.21 5.41 1.77
N ARG A 91 9.22 5.03 0.49
CA ARG A 91 10.32 5.33 -0.42
C ARG A 91 10.51 6.85 -0.52
N ASP A 92 9.44 7.59 -0.82
CA ASP A 92 9.50 9.03 -1.01
C ASP A 92 9.93 9.78 0.27
N ASP A 93 9.41 9.37 1.42
CA ASP A 93 9.79 9.89 2.73
C ASP A 93 11.28 9.67 3.02
N CYS A 94 11.81 8.48 2.69
CA CYS A 94 13.24 8.19 2.84
C CYS A 94 14.11 9.09 1.96
N MET A 95 13.74 9.23 0.68
CA MET A 95 14.46 10.07 -0.28
C MET A 95 14.48 11.54 0.17
N ILE A 96 13.36 12.04 0.68
CA ILE A 96 13.24 13.42 1.20
C ILE A 96 14.09 13.62 2.46
N TYR A 97 14.13 12.61 3.35
CA TYR A 97 14.86 12.69 4.61
C TYR A 97 16.37 12.61 4.42
N GLU A 98 16.86 11.65 3.63
CA GLU A 98 18.30 11.41 3.48
C GLU A 98 18.97 12.31 2.42
N ARG A 99 18.21 12.85 1.45
CA ARG A 99 18.62 13.72 0.30
C ARG A 99 19.89 13.31 -0.45
N ALA A 100 21.06 13.40 0.20
CA ALA A 100 22.38 13.14 -0.37
C ALA A 100 22.80 11.67 -0.30
N ASN A 101 22.24 10.87 0.63
CA ASN A 101 22.63 9.48 0.84
C ASN A 101 21.56 8.50 0.34
N GLU A 102 21.40 8.39 -0.97
CA GLU A 102 20.38 7.50 -1.58
C GLU A 102 20.59 6.01 -1.25
N GLU A 103 21.84 5.59 -1.03
CA GLU A 103 22.20 4.20 -0.71
C GLU A 103 21.47 3.65 0.52
N LYS A 104 21.18 4.51 1.51
CA LYS A 104 20.44 4.11 2.71
C LYS A 104 18.97 3.77 2.42
N CYS A 105 18.41 4.34 1.37
CA CYS A 105 17.02 4.09 0.95
C CYS A 105 16.87 2.88 0.02
N GLN A 106 17.99 2.30 -0.44
CA GLN A 106 18.02 1.13 -1.31
C GLN A 106 17.13 -0.05 -0.85
N PRO A 107 17.15 -0.50 0.42
CA PRO A 107 16.29 -1.61 0.85
C PRO A 107 14.79 -1.29 0.75
N ILE A 108 14.40 -0.02 0.96
CA ILE A 108 13.00 0.41 0.85
C ILE A 108 12.59 0.47 -0.62
N ILE A 109 13.49 0.94 -1.48
CA ILE A 109 13.29 0.97 -2.94
C ILE A 109 13.10 -0.45 -3.48
N GLU A 110 13.90 -1.41 -3.03
CA GLU A 110 13.79 -2.81 -3.44
C GLU A 110 12.46 -3.43 -2.99
N GLN A 111 12.05 -3.22 -1.74
CA GLN A 111 10.73 -3.66 -1.25
C GLN A 111 9.58 -3.07 -2.08
N TYR A 112 9.66 -1.79 -2.42
CA TYR A 112 8.67 -1.15 -3.28
C TYR A 112 8.63 -1.78 -4.67
N LYS A 113 9.79 -1.97 -5.32
CA LYS A 113 9.88 -2.56 -6.66
C LYS A 113 9.37 -3.98 -6.69
N GLU A 114 9.70 -4.79 -5.69
CA GLU A 114 9.20 -6.16 -5.58
C GLU A 114 7.67 -6.17 -5.43
N ALA A 115 7.13 -5.32 -4.55
CA ALA A 115 5.69 -5.22 -4.36
C ALA A 115 4.95 -4.71 -5.61
N GLU A 116 5.52 -3.73 -6.32
CA GLU A 116 4.99 -3.21 -7.57
C GLU A 116 4.95 -4.29 -8.66
N VAL A 117 6.04 -5.05 -8.83
CA VAL A 117 6.10 -6.17 -9.77
C VAL A 117 5.09 -7.24 -9.39
N ASN A 118 4.99 -7.63 -8.12
CA ASN A 118 4.02 -8.61 -7.65
C ASN A 118 2.57 -8.16 -7.88
N TRP A 119 2.28 -6.89 -7.64
CA TRP A 119 0.97 -6.29 -7.92
C TRP A 119 0.66 -6.31 -9.42
N PHE A 120 1.61 -5.92 -10.28
CA PHE A 120 1.44 -5.93 -11.73
C PHE A 120 1.27 -7.35 -12.29
N ILE A 121 2.02 -8.32 -11.76
CA ILE A 121 1.86 -9.73 -12.13
C ILE A 121 0.43 -10.20 -11.84
N LYS A 122 -0.15 -9.83 -10.70
CA LYS A 122 -1.51 -10.23 -10.30
C LYS A 122 -2.60 -9.45 -11.06
N TYR A 123 -2.46 -8.14 -11.16
CA TYR A 123 -3.54 -7.23 -11.59
C TYR A 123 -3.31 -6.50 -12.91
N GLY A 124 -2.07 -6.45 -13.40
CA GLY A 124 -1.71 -5.77 -14.65
C GLY A 124 -2.37 -6.38 -15.87
N ASP A 125 -2.56 -5.59 -16.93
CA ASP A 125 -3.15 -5.99 -18.23
C ASP A 125 -4.56 -6.61 -18.17
N LEU A 126 -5.16 -6.72 -16.98
CA LEU A 126 -6.56 -7.03 -16.81
C LEU A 126 -7.30 -5.71 -17.04
N GLY A 127 -8.14 -5.67 -18.07
CA GLY A 127 -8.89 -4.47 -18.46
C GLY A 127 -9.70 -3.82 -17.31
N PRO A 128 -10.36 -2.68 -17.56
CA PRO A 128 -11.07 -1.93 -16.52
C PRO A 128 -12.08 -2.80 -15.74
N ASP A 129 -12.83 -3.66 -16.43
CA ASP A 129 -13.79 -4.60 -15.84
C ASP A 129 -13.16 -5.96 -15.47
N ALA A 130 -11.97 -5.94 -14.87
CA ALA A 130 -11.27 -7.14 -14.42
C ALA A 130 -12.09 -7.94 -13.40
N THR A 131 -12.47 -9.16 -13.76
CA THR A 131 -13.13 -10.12 -12.87
C THR A 131 -12.14 -11.10 -12.27
N VAL A 132 -12.53 -11.76 -11.17
CA VAL A 132 -11.75 -12.84 -10.55
C VAL A 132 -11.45 -13.98 -11.54
N VAL A 133 -12.36 -14.25 -12.48
CA VAL A 133 -12.18 -15.26 -13.53
C VAL A 133 -11.04 -14.87 -14.48
N ALA A 134 -10.97 -13.60 -14.91
CA ALA A 134 -9.90 -13.13 -15.77
C ALA A 134 -8.54 -13.20 -15.07
N ALA A 135 -8.48 -12.81 -13.79
CA ALA A 135 -7.27 -12.93 -12.97
C ALA A 135 -6.83 -14.39 -12.81
N PHE A 136 -7.77 -15.30 -12.59
CA PHE A 136 -7.50 -16.73 -12.50
C PHE A 136 -6.99 -17.32 -13.82
N MET A 137 -7.58 -16.91 -14.95
CA MET A 137 -7.06 -17.32 -16.26
C MET A 137 -5.66 -16.78 -16.49
N LYS A 138 -5.36 -15.51 -16.14
CA LYS A 138 -4.00 -14.97 -16.21
C LYS A 138 -3.01 -15.81 -15.39
N GLN A 139 -3.38 -16.17 -14.15
CA GLN A 139 -2.57 -17.04 -13.29
C GLN A 139 -2.31 -18.40 -13.94
N LYS A 140 -3.33 -19.03 -14.53
CA LYS A 140 -3.18 -20.29 -15.28
C LYS A 140 -2.21 -20.15 -16.45
N HIS A 141 -2.33 -19.09 -17.25
CA HIS A 141 -1.43 -18.83 -18.37
C HIS A 141 0.03 -18.72 -17.91
N ARG A 142 0.26 -18.03 -16.79
CA ARG A 142 1.60 -17.93 -16.18
C ARG A 142 2.16 -19.31 -15.80
N LEU A 143 1.39 -20.11 -15.07
CA LEU A 143 1.82 -21.44 -14.62
C LEU A 143 2.11 -22.39 -15.79
N ILE A 144 1.29 -22.36 -16.84
CA ILE A 144 1.53 -23.15 -18.06
C ILE A 144 2.82 -22.69 -18.76
N ALA A 145 3.06 -21.38 -18.84
CA ALA A 145 4.26 -20.83 -19.44
C ALA A 145 5.53 -21.21 -18.65
N GLU A 146 5.48 -21.11 -17.32
CA GLU A 146 6.57 -21.53 -16.42
C GLU A 146 6.88 -23.02 -16.59
N ARG A 147 5.85 -23.87 -16.60
CA ARG A 147 6.01 -25.31 -16.87
C ARG A 147 6.67 -25.59 -18.22
N ARG A 148 6.26 -24.88 -19.29
CA ARG A 148 6.85 -25.05 -20.63
C ARG A 148 8.32 -24.61 -20.67
N ARG A 149 8.69 -23.54 -19.96
CA ARG A 149 10.09 -23.10 -19.85
C ARG A 149 10.94 -24.14 -19.11
N ALA A 150 10.43 -24.68 -18.01
CA ALA A 150 11.12 -25.72 -17.25
C ALA A 150 11.36 -26.98 -18.10
N LEU A 151 10.35 -27.46 -18.84
CA LEU A 151 10.51 -28.62 -19.73
C LEU A 151 11.54 -28.38 -20.84
N LYS A 152 11.55 -27.19 -21.45
CA LYS A 152 12.56 -26.83 -22.47
C LYS A 152 13.97 -26.77 -21.88
N ALA A 153 14.11 -26.24 -20.67
CA ALA A 153 15.41 -26.19 -19.98
C ALA A 153 15.91 -27.61 -19.63
N GLN A 154 15.02 -28.51 -19.21
CA GLN A 154 15.35 -29.92 -18.99
C GLN A 154 15.80 -30.60 -20.30
N GLN A 155 15.05 -30.41 -21.38
CA GLN A 155 15.41 -30.96 -22.70
C GLN A 155 16.75 -30.41 -23.22
N ALA A 156 17.04 -29.14 -22.99
CA ALA A 156 18.33 -28.56 -23.37
C ALA A 156 19.48 -29.17 -22.56
N ALA A 157 19.30 -29.36 -21.24
CA ALA A 157 20.29 -30.00 -20.38
C ALA A 157 20.51 -31.49 -20.67
N GLU A 158 19.52 -32.18 -21.27
CA GLU A 158 19.67 -33.58 -21.72
C GLU A 158 20.37 -33.70 -23.09
N LEU A 159 20.42 -32.61 -23.87
CA LEU A 159 21.08 -32.55 -25.17
C LEU A 159 22.55 -32.09 -25.09
N GLU A 160 22.96 -31.53 -23.95
CA GLU A 160 24.35 -31.18 -23.60
C GLU A 160 25.09 -32.38 -22.99
#